data_AF-A0A2G5CN05-F1
#
_entry.id   AF-A0A2G5CN05-F1
#
_cell.length_a   1.000
_cell.length_b   1.000
_cell.length_c   1.000
_cell.angle_alpha   90.00
_cell.angle_beta   90.00
_cell.angle_gamma   90.00
#
_symmetry.space_group_name_H-M   'P 1'
#
loop_
_entity.id
_entity.type
_entity.pdbx_description
1 polymer ?
#
loop_
_entity_poly.entity_id
_entity_poly.type
_entity_poly.pdbx_seq_one_letter_code
_entity_poly.pdbx_strand_id
1 'polypeptide(L)'
;MDVLRTIPMDGTFDQPAPLERLKGISHLYSFDLKAAIDLLPVVLTEKLLAGLVGQPMARSWYRMMAAICFRSPDRTGRPELPDHYLFTRGQPLGYYSSWPLFTLTHHALVWLAAEECFPGKVFRDYAILGDDIVIGHTKVAQAYARLVDRCQAVISLEKSIASSRGAMEFAKRFIIRNHRSDRMDLSPLSLPLIRSLSGFVSPYVFPKLGSSFLNSFRLRGGGYRVYSRIRDPLDAKVFERLSRRWKRHWLSLFTPGGLHPLPADLWLTLPHGGVLDCYQYGMVRSFIFDAVQPKDFKTESFDRVSLYWEEESEFLLEQAFAPLVSLHLAYLRWYAIGLFDYNLPLGKLLHPPIAPRVIGRVADESLVHRYGLLFRAWD
;
A
#
# COMPACT_ATOMS: atom_id res chain seq x y z
N MET A 1 0.63 12.01 13.33
CA MET A 1 -0.27 11.36 12.33
C MET A 1 -1.71 11.82 12.50
N ASP A 2 -2.25 11.87 13.72
CA ASP A 2 -3.67 12.20 13.94
C ASP A 2 -4.10 13.59 13.46
N VAL A 3 -3.18 14.56 13.44
CA VAL A 3 -3.44 15.89 12.86
C VAL A 3 -3.82 15.80 11.37
N LEU A 4 -3.20 14.91 10.58
CA LEU A 4 -3.56 14.76 9.17
C LEU A 4 -4.99 14.22 9.01
N ARG A 5 -5.48 13.40 9.95
CA ARG A 5 -6.88 12.92 9.94
C ARG A 5 -7.90 14.05 10.05
N THR A 6 -7.52 15.20 10.62
CA THR A 6 -8.45 16.32 10.80
C THR A 6 -8.55 17.19 9.55
N ILE A 7 -7.67 16.99 8.55
CA ILE A 7 -7.65 17.76 7.31
C ILE A 7 -8.45 17.00 6.23
N PRO A 8 -9.65 17.47 5.82
CA PRO A 8 -10.49 16.72 4.87
C PRO A 8 -9.91 16.60 3.45
N MET A 9 -8.89 17.41 3.14
CA MET A 9 -8.19 17.43 1.86
C MET A 9 -6.99 16.47 1.82
N ASP A 10 -6.69 15.80 2.93
CA ASP A 10 -5.60 14.84 3.06
C ASP A 10 -6.07 13.42 2.70
N GLY A 11 -5.31 12.72 1.87
CA GLY A 11 -5.59 11.36 1.41
C GLY A 11 -4.87 10.25 2.19
N THR A 12 -4.13 10.56 3.27
CA THR A 12 -3.26 9.62 3.98
C THR A 12 -4.00 8.38 4.46
N PHE A 13 -5.20 8.58 5.01
CA PHE A 13 -6.00 7.51 5.61
C PHE A 13 -7.13 7.02 4.72
N ASP A 14 -7.56 7.85 3.77
CA ASP A 14 -8.61 7.55 2.79
C ASP A 14 -8.28 8.29 1.49
N GLN A 15 -7.61 7.60 0.56
CA GLN A 15 -7.13 8.21 -0.69
C GLN A 15 -8.28 8.69 -1.60
N PRO A 16 -9.42 7.97 -1.72
CA PRO A 16 -10.57 8.47 -2.47
C PRO A 16 -11.25 9.70 -1.86
N ALA A 17 -11.34 9.81 -0.54
CA ALA A 17 -12.11 10.87 0.13
C ALA A 17 -11.83 12.31 -0.38
N PRO A 18 -10.57 12.79 -0.47
CA PRO A 18 -10.31 14.14 -0.94
C PRO A 18 -10.65 14.33 -2.43
N LEU A 19 -10.53 13.29 -3.27
CA LEU A 19 -10.94 13.36 -4.69
C LEU A 19 -12.46 13.51 -4.85
N GLU A 20 -13.24 12.86 -3.98
CA GLU A 20 -14.69 12.96 -4.01
C GLU A 20 -15.19 14.38 -3.73
N ARG A 21 -14.44 15.14 -2.92
CA ARG A 21 -14.72 16.56 -2.63
C ARG A 21 -14.51 17.47 -3.85
N LEU A 22 -13.63 17.07 -4.77
CA LEU A 22 -13.34 17.83 -5.98
C LEU A 22 -14.36 17.57 -7.10
N LYS A 23 -15.34 16.67 -6.92
CA LYS A 23 -16.40 16.42 -7.91
C LYS A 23 -17.11 17.71 -8.29
N GLY A 24 -17.41 17.88 -9.58
CA GLY A 24 -18.04 19.08 -10.11
C GLY A 24 -17.04 20.15 -10.58
N ILE A 25 -15.76 20.07 -10.19
CA ILE A 25 -14.73 21.03 -10.61
C ILE A 25 -14.19 20.68 -11.99
N SER A 26 -14.16 21.68 -12.88
CA SER A 26 -13.67 21.55 -14.26
C SER A 26 -12.19 21.93 -14.42
N HIS A 27 -11.71 22.92 -13.67
CA HIS A 27 -10.33 23.38 -13.73
C HIS A 27 -9.52 22.70 -12.63
N LEU A 28 -8.73 21.70 -13.02
CA LEU A 28 -7.95 20.87 -12.11
C LEU A 28 -6.48 20.88 -12.54
N TYR A 29 -5.60 20.98 -11.56
CA TYR A 29 -4.16 21.04 -11.74
C TYR A 29 -3.52 19.95 -10.87
N SER A 30 -3.14 18.84 -11.48
CA SER A 30 -2.32 17.80 -10.85
C SER A 30 -0.85 18.14 -11.07
N PHE A 31 -0.10 18.38 -10.00
CA PHE A 31 1.33 18.67 -10.10
C PHE A 31 2.15 17.48 -9.59
N ASP A 32 3.09 17.01 -10.40
CA ASP A 32 4.08 15.99 -10.02
C ASP A 32 5.34 16.70 -9.53
N LEU A 33 5.66 16.54 -8.24
CA LEU A 33 6.85 17.12 -7.63
C LEU A 33 8.02 16.15 -7.76
N LYS A 34 9.08 16.56 -8.44
CA LYS A 34 10.30 15.74 -8.59
C LYS A 34 11.04 15.67 -7.26
N ALA A 35 11.22 14.46 -6.73
CA ALA A 35 11.96 14.20 -5.49
C ALA A 35 11.55 15.16 -4.35
N ALA A 36 10.24 15.32 -4.17
CA ALA A 36 9.66 16.40 -3.38
C ALA A 36 10.21 16.47 -1.94
N ILE A 37 10.32 15.31 -1.30
CA ILE A 37 10.79 15.17 0.08
C ILE A 37 12.28 15.51 0.21
N ASP A 38 13.07 15.23 -0.83
CA ASP A 38 14.51 15.49 -0.87
C ASP A 38 14.84 16.96 -1.24
N LEU A 39 13.90 17.67 -1.87
CA LEU A 39 14.13 19.04 -2.33
C LEU A 39 13.48 20.10 -1.44
N LEU A 40 12.31 19.82 -0.86
CA LEU A 40 11.58 20.84 -0.12
C LEU A 40 12.37 21.29 1.12
N PRO A 41 12.61 22.59 1.33
CA PRO A 41 13.46 23.03 2.43
C PRO A 41 12.93 22.61 3.80
N VAL A 42 13.69 21.79 4.52
CA VAL A 42 13.32 21.29 5.86
C VAL A 42 13.14 22.39 6.91
N VAL A 43 13.72 23.57 6.66
CA VAL A 43 13.49 24.77 7.46
C VAL A 43 12.01 25.19 7.46
N LEU A 44 11.27 24.96 6.37
CA LEU A 44 9.83 25.25 6.34
C LEU A 44 9.08 24.35 7.31
N THR A 45 9.41 23.06 7.30
CA THR A 45 8.86 22.09 8.26
C THR A 45 9.23 22.46 9.70
N GLU A 46 10.47 22.91 9.95
CA GLU A 46 10.88 23.44 11.27
C GLU A 46 10.01 24.62 11.70
N LYS A 47 9.79 25.62 10.83
CA LYS A 47 8.99 26.81 11.16
C LYS A 47 7.53 26.47 11.42
N LEU A 48 6.95 25.59 10.60
CA LEU A 48 5.61 25.07 10.82
C LEU A 48 5.51 24.35 12.17
N LEU A 49 6.45 23.46 12.44
CA LEU A 49 6.49 22.70 13.69
C LEU A 49 6.68 23.61 14.91
N ALA A 50 7.49 24.67 14.78
CA ALA A 50 7.71 25.64 15.84
C ALA A 50 6.42 26.35 16.27
N GLY A 51 5.52 26.65 15.31
CA GLY A 51 4.20 27.22 15.60
C GLY A 51 3.24 26.24 16.28
N LEU A 52 3.43 24.92 16.11
CA LEU A 52 2.54 23.89 16.66
C LEU A 52 2.97 23.37 18.03
N VAL A 53 4.27 23.14 18.22
CA VAL A 53 4.82 22.48 19.42
C VAL A 53 5.94 23.27 20.09
N GLY A 54 6.24 24.47 19.61
CA GLY A 54 7.27 25.35 20.14
C GLY A 54 8.65 25.20 19.48
N GLN A 55 9.40 26.30 19.50
CA GLN A 55 10.72 26.42 18.86
C GLN A 55 11.76 25.38 19.32
N PRO A 56 11.88 25.02 20.62
CA PRO A 56 12.89 24.05 21.06
C PRO A 56 12.72 22.66 20.43
N MET A 57 11.48 22.15 20.43
CA MET A 57 11.18 20.84 19.85
C MET A 57 11.37 20.83 18.34
N ALA A 58 10.91 21.88 17.66
CA ALA A 58 11.08 22.02 16.23
C ALA A 58 12.55 22.07 15.81
N ARG A 59 13.38 22.80 16.56
CA ARG A 59 14.83 22.88 16.32
C ARG A 59 15.52 21.54 16.50
N SER A 60 15.15 20.78 17.53
CA SER A 60 15.67 19.44 17.77
C SER A 60 15.31 18.50 16.62
N TRP A 61 14.06 18.52 16.17
CA TRP A 61 13.62 17.73 15.02
C TRP A 61 14.39 18.11 13.73
N TYR A 62 14.55 19.40 13.44
CA TYR A 62 15.35 19.88 12.31
C TYR A 62 16.78 19.34 12.35
N ARG A 63 17.44 19.42 13.52
CA ARG A 63 18.79 18.89 13.71
C ARG A 63 18.86 17.39 13.44
N MET A 64 17.87 16.62 13.87
CA MET A 64 17.83 15.18 13.57
C MET A 64 17.70 14.90 12.08
N MET A 65 16.92 15.70 11.34
CA MET A 65 16.74 15.48 9.90
C MET A 65 17.94 15.95 9.06
N ALA A 66 18.52 17.11 9.41
CA ALA A 66 19.46 17.83 8.55
C ALA A 66 20.90 17.92 9.09
N ALA A 67 21.16 17.47 10.33
CA ALA A 67 22.51 17.47 10.93
C ALA A 67 23.06 16.05 11.20
N ILE A 68 22.33 15.02 10.79
CA ILE A 68 22.80 13.62 10.85
C ILE A 68 23.43 13.25 9.51
N CYS A 69 24.66 12.73 9.57
CA CYS A 69 25.35 12.21 8.41
C CYS A 69 24.98 10.74 8.19
N PHE A 70 24.68 10.37 6.94
CA PHE A 70 24.31 9.02 6.55
C PHE A 70 25.49 8.35 5.85
N ARG A 71 25.82 7.13 6.26
CA ARG A 71 26.83 6.31 5.58
C ARG A 71 26.16 5.53 4.45
N SER A 72 26.73 5.57 3.24
CA SER A 72 26.26 4.73 2.14
C SER A 72 26.49 3.24 2.48
N PRO A 73 25.50 2.35 2.30
CA PRO A 73 25.66 0.92 2.53
C PRO A 73 26.60 0.25 1.50
N ASP A 74 26.81 0.88 0.35
CA ASP A 74 27.59 0.29 -0.74
C ASP A 74 29.03 0.84 -0.79
N ARG A 75 29.98 -0.01 -0.40
CA ARG A 75 31.40 0.12 -0.77
C ARG A 75 31.69 -0.44 -2.19
N THR A 76 30.68 -0.85 -2.94
CA THR A 76 30.80 -1.93 -3.94
C THR A 76 30.91 -1.49 -5.41
N GLY A 77 31.35 -0.27 -5.72
CA GLY A 77 31.64 0.03 -7.13
C GLY A 77 32.32 1.33 -7.50
N ARG A 78 32.47 2.29 -6.57
CA ARG A 78 33.04 3.62 -6.85
C ARG A 78 33.80 4.17 -5.63
N PRO A 79 35.03 3.68 -5.34
CA PRO A 79 35.83 4.11 -4.20
C PRO A 79 36.19 5.62 -4.20
N GLU A 80 36.02 6.29 -5.34
CA GLU A 80 36.21 7.73 -5.49
C GLU A 80 35.06 8.59 -4.92
N LEU A 81 33.91 8.00 -4.60
CA LEU A 81 32.78 8.74 -4.03
C LEU A 81 32.88 8.83 -2.50
N PRO A 82 32.41 9.94 -1.90
CA PRO A 82 32.30 10.04 -0.45
C PRO A 82 31.44 8.91 0.12
N ASP A 83 31.82 8.37 1.29
CA ASP A 83 31.05 7.33 1.97
C ASP A 83 30.01 7.87 2.95
N HIS A 84 30.06 9.18 3.22
CA HIS A 84 29.22 9.92 4.15
C HIS A 84 28.48 11.06 3.44
N TYR A 85 27.17 11.13 3.64
CA TYR A 85 26.27 12.07 2.99
C TYR A 85 25.43 12.83 4.01
N LEU A 86 25.37 14.15 3.86
CA LEU A 86 24.52 15.02 4.65
C LEU A 86 23.40 15.58 3.76
N PHE A 87 22.17 15.56 4.24
CA PHE A 87 21.07 16.26 3.60
C PHE A 87 21.24 17.76 3.78
N THR A 88 21.66 18.45 2.71
CA THR A 88 21.76 19.92 2.69
C THR A 88 20.41 20.57 2.37
N ARG A 89 19.48 19.79 1.82
CA ARG A 89 18.11 20.17 1.45
C ARG A 89 17.21 18.97 1.70
N GLY A 90 15.90 19.21 1.80
CA GLY A 90 14.96 18.12 2.07
C GLY A 90 15.14 17.49 3.42
N GLN A 91 14.55 16.31 3.56
CA GLN A 91 14.60 15.50 4.76
C GLN A 91 14.70 14.02 4.36
N PRO A 92 15.44 13.19 5.12
CA PRO A 92 15.63 11.80 4.79
C PRO A 92 14.31 11.01 4.82
N LEU A 93 14.12 10.15 3.81
CA LEU A 93 13.09 9.13 3.82
C LEU A 93 13.43 8.02 4.83
N GLY A 94 12.41 7.43 5.45
CA GLY A 94 12.56 6.30 6.39
C GLY A 94 12.43 6.67 7.86
N TYR A 95 12.63 7.94 8.24
CA TYR A 95 12.25 8.41 9.58
C TYR A 95 10.73 8.48 9.71
N TYR A 96 10.20 7.93 10.80
CA TYR A 96 8.75 7.83 11.02
C TYR A 96 8.02 9.18 10.96
N SER A 97 8.65 10.26 11.44
CA SER A 97 8.08 11.61 11.43
C SER A 97 8.33 12.40 10.15
N SER A 98 9.21 11.93 9.26
CA SER A 98 9.57 12.63 8.01
C SER A 98 8.33 12.81 7.12
N TRP A 99 7.76 11.71 6.63
CA TRP A 99 6.64 11.77 5.68
C TRP A 99 5.40 12.55 6.19
N PRO A 100 4.92 12.35 7.44
CA PRO A 100 3.75 13.09 7.92
C PRO A 100 3.98 14.59 8.04
N LEU A 101 5.18 15.01 8.46
CA LEU A 101 5.51 16.43 8.59
C LEU A 101 5.74 17.08 7.23
N PHE A 102 6.33 16.37 6.27
CA PHE A 102 6.40 16.83 4.89
C PHE A 102 4.99 17.08 4.32
N THR A 103 4.08 16.11 4.50
CA THR A 103 2.69 16.22 4.01
C THR A 103 2.00 17.42 4.64
N LEU A 104 2.18 17.66 5.94
CA LEU A 104 1.64 18.82 6.62
C LEU A 104 2.22 20.15 6.10
N THR A 105 3.53 20.21 5.83
CA THR A 105 4.18 21.35 5.19
C THR A 105 3.64 21.60 3.78
N HIS A 106 3.37 20.54 3.02
CA HIS A 106 2.78 20.62 1.69
C HIS A 106 1.36 21.22 1.74
N HIS A 107 0.53 20.81 2.71
CA HIS A 107 -0.76 21.48 2.98
C HIS A 107 -0.59 22.98 3.29
N ALA A 108 0.39 23.33 4.13
CA ALA A 108 0.65 24.72 4.49
C ALA A 108 1.05 25.58 3.28
N LEU A 109 1.79 25.03 2.32
CA LEU A 109 2.11 25.73 1.06
C LEU A 109 0.88 26.04 0.22
N VAL A 110 -0.08 25.12 0.14
CA VAL A 110 -1.35 25.37 -0.56
C VAL A 110 -2.17 26.42 0.17
N TRP A 111 -2.21 26.39 1.51
CA TRP A 111 -2.90 27.42 2.28
C TRP A 111 -2.26 28.80 2.12
N LEU A 112 -0.93 28.88 2.06
CA LEU A 112 -0.23 30.13 1.77
C LEU A 112 -0.55 30.63 0.35
N ALA A 113 -0.55 29.75 -0.65
CA ALA A 113 -0.96 30.09 -2.02
C ALA A 113 -2.40 30.59 -2.10
N ALA A 114 -3.29 29.97 -1.32
CA ALA A 114 -4.68 30.35 -1.25
C ALA A 114 -4.87 31.70 -0.54
N GLU A 115 -4.13 31.96 0.52
CA GLU A 115 -4.16 33.24 1.25
C GLU A 115 -3.72 34.40 0.35
N GLU A 116 -2.71 34.21 -0.53
CA GLU A 116 -2.33 35.21 -1.54
C GLU A 116 -3.48 35.54 -2.52
N CYS A 117 -4.34 34.56 -2.81
CA CYS A 117 -5.43 34.72 -3.79
C CYS A 117 -6.75 35.17 -3.15
N PHE A 118 -7.01 34.70 -1.94
CA PHE A 118 -8.28 34.82 -1.21
C PHE A 118 -8.03 35.04 0.29
N PRO A 119 -7.50 36.21 0.69
CA PRO A 119 -7.15 36.47 2.08
C PRO A 119 -8.30 36.20 3.05
N GLY A 120 -8.00 35.54 4.17
CA GLY A 120 -8.95 35.21 5.23
C GLY A 120 -9.99 34.14 4.88
N LYS A 121 -9.90 33.49 3.71
CA LYS A 121 -10.83 32.42 3.30
C LYS A 121 -10.16 31.05 3.37
N VAL A 122 -10.86 30.09 3.99
CA VAL A 122 -10.41 28.70 4.01
C VAL A 122 -10.62 28.06 2.65
N PHE A 123 -9.53 27.83 1.93
CA PHE A 123 -9.55 27.12 0.66
C PHE A 123 -9.58 25.60 0.87
N ARG A 124 -10.54 24.95 0.21
CA ARG A 124 -10.81 23.50 0.36
C ARG A 124 -10.81 22.74 -0.95
N ASP A 125 -10.69 23.42 -2.09
CA ASP A 125 -10.76 22.81 -3.41
C ASP A 125 -9.39 22.29 -3.83
N TYR A 126 -8.83 21.39 -3.01
CA TYR A 126 -7.60 20.66 -3.33
C TYR A 126 -7.56 19.29 -2.64
N ALA A 127 -6.66 18.43 -3.10
CA ALA A 127 -6.35 17.13 -2.52
C ALA A 127 -4.83 16.96 -2.43
N ILE A 128 -4.33 16.38 -1.32
CA ILE A 128 -2.90 16.04 -1.14
C ILE A 128 -2.77 14.60 -0.61
N LEU A 129 -1.75 13.88 -1.09
CA LEU A 129 -1.26 12.64 -0.50
C LEU A 129 0.27 12.61 -0.62
N GLY A 130 0.97 12.95 0.46
CA GLY A 130 2.43 13.09 0.38
C GLY A 130 2.80 14.18 -0.61
N ASP A 131 3.48 13.80 -1.69
CA ASP A 131 3.90 14.68 -2.80
C ASP A 131 2.85 14.83 -3.91
N ASP A 132 1.90 13.90 -4.01
CA ASP A 132 0.78 14.01 -4.95
C ASP A 132 -0.15 15.15 -4.54
N ILE A 133 -0.52 16.01 -5.50
CA ILE A 133 -1.41 17.14 -5.27
C ILE A 133 -2.33 17.40 -6.47
N VAL A 134 -3.59 17.71 -6.19
CA VAL A 134 -4.54 18.29 -7.15
C VAL A 134 -5.11 19.58 -6.60
N ILE A 135 -5.08 20.66 -7.39
CA ILE A 135 -5.67 21.97 -7.03
C ILE A 135 -6.83 22.28 -7.99
N GLY A 136 -8.00 22.60 -7.44
CA GLY A 136 -9.25 22.87 -8.16
C GLY A 136 -9.50 24.33 -8.53
N HIS A 137 -8.46 25.17 -8.51
CA HIS A 137 -8.60 26.60 -8.83
C HIS A 137 -7.34 27.17 -9.49
N THR A 138 -7.51 27.83 -10.65
CA THR A 138 -6.41 28.34 -11.48
C THR A 138 -5.48 29.32 -10.75
N LYS A 139 -6.03 30.33 -10.06
CA LYS A 139 -5.20 31.32 -9.35
C LYS A 139 -4.36 30.70 -8.24
N VAL A 140 -4.95 29.76 -7.50
CA VAL A 140 -4.27 29.07 -6.39
C VAL A 140 -3.20 28.13 -6.94
N ALA A 141 -3.49 27.41 -8.03
CA ALA A 141 -2.51 26.55 -8.69
C ALA A 141 -1.29 27.34 -9.20
N GLN A 142 -1.50 28.53 -9.77
CA GLN A 142 -0.42 29.41 -10.21
C GLN A 142 0.39 29.97 -9.03
N ALA A 143 -0.28 30.40 -7.94
CA ALA A 143 0.41 30.86 -6.74
C ALA A 143 1.21 29.74 -6.08
N TYR A 144 0.65 28.54 -5.99
CA TYR A 144 1.31 27.35 -5.50
C TYR A 144 2.57 27.02 -6.33
N ALA A 145 2.46 26.99 -7.66
CA ALA A 145 3.61 26.74 -8.54
C ALA A 145 4.75 27.77 -8.32
N ARG A 146 4.42 29.06 -8.14
CA ARG A 146 5.41 30.09 -7.80
C ARG A 146 6.06 29.86 -6.43
N LEU A 147 5.29 29.46 -5.43
CA LEU A 147 5.82 29.18 -4.09
C LEU A 147 6.76 27.96 -4.09
N VAL A 148 6.39 26.90 -4.80
CA VAL A 148 7.21 25.70 -4.97
C VAL A 148 8.53 26.04 -5.67
N ASP A 149 8.49 26.84 -6.72
CA ASP A 149 9.68 27.33 -7.43
C ASP A 149 10.60 28.17 -6.52
N ARG A 150 10.02 29.06 -5.70
CA ARG A 150 10.77 29.81 -4.67
C ARG A 150 11.41 28.91 -3.62
N CYS A 151 10.81 27.75 -3.34
CA CYS A 151 11.38 26.73 -2.47
C CYS A 151 12.46 25.89 -3.17
N GLN A 152 12.77 26.17 -4.44
CA GLN A 152 13.70 25.41 -5.29
C GLN A 152 13.30 23.94 -5.47
N ALA A 153 12.02 23.63 -5.25
CA ALA A 153 11.44 22.35 -5.60
C ALA A 153 10.98 22.39 -7.06
N VAL A 154 11.02 21.24 -7.74
CA VAL A 154 10.81 21.17 -9.19
C VAL A 154 9.49 20.47 -9.48
N ILE A 155 8.60 21.15 -10.21
CA ILE A 155 7.40 20.53 -10.78
C ILE A 155 7.78 19.92 -12.13
N SER A 156 7.56 18.62 -12.30
CA SER A 156 7.72 17.91 -13.57
C SER A 156 6.53 18.23 -14.47
N LEU A 157 6.70 19.15 -15.42
CA LEU A 157 5.63 19.58 -16.32
C LEU A 157 5.15 18.45 -17.23
N GLU A 158 6.05 17.55 -17.62
CA GLU A 158 5.77 16.38 -18.45
C GLU A 158 4.92 15.30 -17.76
N LYS A 159 4.90 15.29 -16.42
CA LYS A 159 4.06 14.40 -15.61
C LYS A 159 2.85 15.09 -14.98
N SER A 160 2.87 16.42 -14.93
CA SER A 160 1.78 17.22 -14.42
C SER A 160 0.64 17.34 -15.43
N ILE A 161 -0.59 17.53 -14.94
CA ILE A 161 -1.79 17.67 -15.75
C ILE A 161 -2.50 18.97 -15.38
N ALA A 162 -2.56 19.91 -16.31
CA ALA A 162 -3.42 21.09 -16.22
C ALA A 162 -4.63 20.91 -17.13
N SER A 163 -5.82 20.73 -16.54
CA SER A 163 -7.04 20.47 -17.29
C SER A 163 -8.10 21.54 -17.04
N SER A 164 -8.70 22.04 -18.11
CA SER A 164 -9.94 22.84 -18.08
C SER A 164 -11.19 22.00 -18.32
N ARG A 165 -11.04 20.68 -18.49
CA ARG A 165 -12.13 19.73 -18.82
C ARG A 165 -12.32 18.66 -17.75
N GLY A 166 -11.84 18.89 -16.54
CA GLY A 166 -12.00 18.01 -15.39
C GLY A 166 -11.17 16.73 -15.49
N ALA A 167 -10.01 16.76 -16.13
CA ALA A 167 -9.04 15.67 -16.04
C ALA A 167 -8.08 15.91 -14.86
N MET A 168 -7.76 14.86 -14.11
CA MET A 168 -6.80 14.91 -13.01
C MET A 168 -6.14 13.54 -12.83
N GLU A 169 -4.93 13.56 -12.29
CA GLU A 169 -4.23 12.41 -11.74
C GLU A 169 -3.99 12.64 -10.24
N PHE A 170 -4.21 11.62 -9.42
CA PHE A 170 -3.92 11.62 -7.99
C PHE A 170 -3.79 10.20 -7.47
N ALA A 171 -2.71 9.87 -6.76
CA ALA A 171 -2.50 8.56 -6.15
C ALA A 171 -2.64 7.39 -7.17
N LYS A 172 -2.11 7.58 -8.39
CA LYS A 172 -2.22 6.67 -9.55
C LYS A 172 -3.63 6.54 -10.11
N ARG A 173 -4.56 7.39 -9.69
CA ARG A 173 -5.92 7.44 -10.24
C ARG A 173 -6.02 8.49 -11.32
N PHE A 174 -6.28 8.08 -12.55
CA PHE A 174 -6.47 8.99 -13.66
C PHE A 174 -7.97 9.16 -13.96
N ILE A 175 -8.51 10.33 -13.64
CA ILE A 175 -9.94 10.63 -13.76
C ILE A 175 -10.16 11.67 -14.83
N ILE A 176 -11.20 11.51 -15.65
CA ILE A 176 -11.64 12.50 -16.65
C ILE A 176 -13.10 12.88 -16.42
N ARG A 177 -13.48 14.05 -16.98
CA ARG A 177 -14.84 14.61 -16.90
C ARG A 177 -15.34 14.73 -15.45
N ASN A 178 -14.45 15.06 -14.52
CA ASN A 178 -14.77 15.16 -13.10
C ASN A 178 -15.89 16.19 -12.78
N HIS A 179 -16.12 17.16 -13.67
CA HIS A 179 -17.20 18.15 -13.59
C HIS A 179 -18.57 17.65 -14.07
N ARG A 180 -18.66 16.44 -14.62
CA ARG A 180 -19.89 15.88 -15.20
C ARG A 180 -20.42 14.72 -14.39
N SER A 181 -21.69 14.38 -14.60
CA SER A 181 -22.30 13.17 -14.05
C SER A 181 -21.70 11.89 -14.64
N ASP A 182 -21.19 11.93 -15.88
CA ASP A 182 -20.49 10.82 -16.56
C ASP A 182 -18.99 10.78 -16.27
N ARG A 183 -18.58 11.08 -15.02
CA ARG A 183 -17.18 10.97 -14.57
C ARG A 183 -16.66 9.56 -14.84
N MET A 184 -15.48 9.47 -15.46
CA MET A 184 -14.82 8.20 -15.77
C MET A 184 -13.46 8.10 -15.09
N ASP A 185 -13.17 6.91 -14.57
CA ASP A 185 -11.86 6.51 -14.07
C ASP A 185 -11.16 5.69 -15.15
N LEU A 186 -10.05 6.22 -15.67
CA LEU A 186 -9.20 5.61 -16.71
C LEU A 186 -7.82 5.24 -16.16
N SER A 187 -7.73 4.94 -14.85
CA SER A 187 -6.48 4.57 -14.21
C SER A 187 -5.82 3.37 -14.89
N PRO A 188 -4.51 3.44 -15.20
CA PRO A 188 -3.81 2.35 -15.83
C PRO A 188 -3.66 1.17 -14.87
N LEU A 189 -3.78 -0.04 -15.41
CA LEU A 189 -3.49 -1.27 -14.69
C LEU A 189 -2.01 -1.62 -14.86
N SER A 190 -1.31 -1.82 -13.74
CA SER A 190 0.11 -2.15 -13.80
C SER A 190 0.34 -3.53 -14.43
N LEU A 191 1.42 -3.68 -15.20
CA LEU A 191 1.80 -4.98 -15.77
C LEU A 191 1.96 -6.09 -14.69
N PRO A 192 2.53 -5.83 -13.50
CA PRO A 192 2.52 -6.81 -12.41
C PRO A 192 1.11 -7.25 -12.01
N LEU A 193 0.16 -6.30 -11.94
CA LEU A 193 -1.24 -6.59 -11.65
C LEU A 193 -1.85 -7.46 -12.76
N ILE A 194 -1.61 -7.13 -14.02
CA ILE A 194 -2.06 -7.91 -15.17
C ILE A 194 -1.45 -9.32 -15.14
N ARG A 195 -0.15 -9.46 -14.87
CA ARG A 195 0.53 -10.76 -14.76
C ARG A 195 -0.05 -11.61 -13.65
N SER A 196 -0.43 -11.00 -12.53
CA SER A 196 -1.06 -11.70 -11.40
C SER A 196 -2.41 -12.33 -11.75
N LEU A 197 -3.10 -11.86 -12.81
CA LEU A 197 -4.39 -12.41 -13.27
C LEU A 197 -4.30 -13.88 -13.70
N SER A 198 -3.12 -14.32 -14.13
CA SER A 198 -2.89 -15.69 -14.62
C SER A 198 -2.86 -16.75 -13.50
N GLY A 199 -2.61 -16.35 -12.24
CA GLY A 199 -2.50 -17.24 -11.09
C GLY A 199 -3.84 -17.66 -10.48
N PHE A 200 -3.83 -18.65 -9.58
CA PHE A 200 -4.99 -19.04 -8.76
C PHE A 200 -5.40 -17.97 -7.72
N VAL A 201 -4.60 -16.89 -7.61
CA VAL A 201 -4.72 -15.83 -6.59
C VAL A 201 -5.06 -14.47 -7.21
N SER A 202 -5.56 -14.49 -8.45
CA SER A 202 -6.20 -13.34 -9.08
C SER A 202 -7.58 -12.90 -8.56
N PRO A 203 -8.31 -13.62 -7.66
CA PRO A 203 -9.62 -13.17 -7.25
C PRO A 203 -9.60 -11.91 -6.38
N TYR A 204 -8.47 -11.58 -5.75
CA TYR A 204 -8.26 -10.28 -5.09
C TYR A 204 -8.10 -9.10 -6.06
N VAL A 205 -7.84 -9.41 -7.33
CA VAL A 205 -7.63 -8.42 -8.38
C VAL A 205 -8.91 -8.17 -9.16
N PHE A 206 -9.74 -9.21 -9.42
CA PHE A 206 -10.97 -9.07 -10.19
C PHE A 206 -11.96 -8.00 -9.67
N PRO A 207 -12.22 -7.86 -8.35
CA PRO A 207 -13.05 -6.77 -7.82
C PRO A 207 -12.50 -5.40 -8.17
N LYS A 208 -11.17 -5.22 -8.03
CA LYS A 208 -10.49 -3.94 -8.34
C LYS A 208 -10.59 -3.58 -9.83
N LEU A 209 -10.76 -4.58 -10.69
CA LEU A 209 -10.97 -4.41 -12.13
C LEU A 209 -12.44 -4.21 -12.52
N GLY A 210 -13.39 -4.28 -11.58
CA GLY A 210 -14.82 -4.33 -11.91
C GLY A 210 -15.19 -5.53 -12.80
N SER A 211 -14.42 -6.62 -12.73
CA SER A 211 -14.64 -7.79 -13.58
C SER A 211 -15.91 -8.52 -13.16
N SER A 212 -16.70 -9.02 -14.11
CA SER A 212 -17.79 -9.95 -13.82
C SER A 212 -17.29 -11.39 -13.65
N PHE A 213 -18.17 -12.27 -13.13
CA PHE A 213 -17.92 -13.71 -13.00
C PHE A 213 -17.42 -14.30 -14.32
N LEU A 214 -18.16 -14.09 -15.42
CA LEU A 214 -17.79 -14.59 -16.75
C LEU A 214 -16.47 -13.98 -17.25
N ASN A 215 -16.24 -12.69 -17.03
CA ASN A 215 -15.01 -12.03 -17.46
C ASN A 215 -13.78 -12.59 -16.73
N SER A 216 -13.92 -13.01 -15.47
CA SER A 216 -12.82 -13.64 -14.72
C SER A 216 -12.31 -14.92 -15.41
N PHE A 217 -13.21 -15.73 -15.99
CA PHE A 217 -12.83 -16.93 -16.75
C PHE A 217 -12.16 -16.56 -18.07
N ARG A 218 -12.63 -15.51 -18.77
CA ARG A 218 -11.98 -15.00 -19.99
C ARG A 218 -10.56 -14.55 -19.73
N LEU A 219 -10.39 -13.71 -18.71
CA LEU A 219 -9.11 -13.11 -18.33
C LEU A 219 -8.09 -14.18 -17.97
N ARG A 220 -8.56 -15.33 -17.49
CA ARG A 220 -7.73 -16.50 -17.18
C ARG A 220 -7.55 -17.47 -18.37
N GLY A 221 -7.99 -17.10 -19.56
CA GLY A 221 -7.84 -17.89 -20.79
C GLY A 221 -8.92 -18.95 -21.03
N GLY A 222 -10.12 -18.76 -20.49
CA GLY A 222 -11.27 -19.64 -20.73
C GLY A 222 -11.76 -19.53 -22.16
N GLY A 223 -11.65 -20.62 -22.94
CA GLY A 223 -12.21 -20.71 -24.28
C GLY A 223 -13.70 -21.07 -24.30
N TYR A 224 -14.28 -21.18 -25.50
CA TYR A 224 -15.72 -21.45 -25.72
C TYR A 224 -16.24 -22.69 -24.96
N ARG A 225 -15.42 -23.75 -24.82
CA ARG A 225 -15.79 -24.97 -24.07
C ARG A 225 -16.04 -24.70 -22.59
N VAL A 226 -15.28 -23.79 -21.99
CA VAL A 226 -15.46 -23.42 -20.58
C VAL A 226 -16.74 -22.59 -20.45
N TYR A 227 -16.93 -21.62 -21.34
CA TYR A 227 -18.14 -20.79 -21.41
C TYR A 227 -19.44 -21.58 -21.55
N SER A 228 -19.43 -22.66 -22.33
CA SER A 228 -20.60 -23.53 -22.46
C SER A 228 -21.03 -24.19 -21.15
N ARG A 229 -20.13 -24.27 -20.16
CA ARG A 229 -20.34 -24.94 -18.86
C ARG A 229 -20.67 -23.98 -17.72
N ILE A 230 -20.48 -22.67 -17.89
CA ILE A 230 -20.56 -21.64 -16.83
C ILE A 230 -21.64 -20.57 -17.09
N ARG A 231 -22.71 -20.90 -17.84
CA ARG A 231 -23.74 -19.94 -18.26
C ARG A 231 -24.45 -19.21 -17.11
N ASP A 232 -24.62 -19.87 -15.96
CA ASP A 232 -25.23 -19.31 -14.77
C ASP A 232 -24.25 -19.44 -13.58
N PRO A 233 -23.80 -18.34 -12.94
CA PRO A 233 -22.90 -18.39 -11.79
C PRO A 233 -23.46 -19.12 -10.57
N LEU A 234 -24.80 -19.20 -10.45
CA LEU A 234 -25.52 -19.77 -9.30
C LEU A 234 -25.98 -21.21 -9.53
N ASP A 235 -25.78 -21.76 -10.73
CA ASP A 235 -26.06 -23.17 -10.99
C ASP A 235 -25.07 -24.05 -10.21
N ALA A 236 -25.55 -24.73 -9.17
CA ALA A 236 -24.77 -25.63 -8.33
C ALA A 236 -24.05 -26.73 -9.13
N LYS A 237 -24.57 -27.09 -10.32
CA LYS A 237 -23.98 -28.10 -11.21
C LYS A 237 -22.80 -27.55 -12.03
N VAL A 238 -22.54 -26.24 -12.01
CA VAL A 238 -21.38 -25.64 -12.70
C VAL A 238 -20.09 -26.26 -12.20
N PHE A 239 -19.93 -26.37 -10.88
CA PHE A 239 -18.71 -26.90 -10.30
C PHE A 239 -18.38 -28.31 -10.83
N GLU A 240 -19.38 -29.19 -10.90
CA GLU A 240 -19.22 -30.58 -11.36
C GLU A 240 -18.76 -30.68 -12.83
N ARG A 241 -19.23 -29.75 -13.69
CA ARG A 241 -18.91 -29.73 -15.12
C ARG A 241 -17.49 -29.20 -15.41
N LEU A 242 -16.86 -28.54 -14.46
CA LEU A 242 -15.56 -27.89 -14.63
C LEU A 242 -14.39 -28.88 -14.46
N SER A 243 -13.32 -28.67 -15.24
CA SER A 243 -12.06 -29.40 -15.01
C SER A 243 -11.36 -28.88 -13.75
N ARG A 244 -10.39 -29.64 -13.22
CA ARG A 244 -9.64 -29.31 -11.98
C ARG A 244 -9.14 -27.86 -11.94
N ARG A 245 -8.56 -27.36 -13.04
CA ARG A 245 -8.11 -25.95 -13.17
C ARG A 245 -9.24 -24.96 -12.92
N TRP A 246 -10.40 -25.20 -13.52
CA TRP A 246 -11.54 -24.27 -13.49
C TRP A 246 -12.37 -24.40 -12.22
N LYS A 247 -12.42 -25.58 -11.59
CA LYS A 247 -12.96 -25.78 -10.24
C LYS A 247 -12.23 -24.91 -9.22
N ARG A 248 -10.89 -24.92 -9.24
CA ARG A 248 -10.06 -24.06 -8.39
C ARG A 248 -10.26 -22.58 -8.68
N HIS A 249 -10.41 -22.19 -9.96
CA HIS A 249 -10.76 -20.81 -10.31
C HIS A 249 -12.10 -20.40 -9.74
N TRP A 250 -13.13 -21.22 -9.96
CA TRP A 250 -14.48 -20.98 -9.45
C TRP A 250 -14.48 -20.80 -7.93
N LEU A 251 -13.86 -21.72 -7.17
CA LEU A 251 -13.73 -21.61 -5.71
C LEU A 251 -12.96 -20.34 -5.30
N SER A 252 -11.94 -19.95 -6.07
CA SER A 252 -11.15 -18.76 -5.76
C SER A 252 -11.98 -17.47 -5.80
N LEU A 253 -13.03 -17.41 -6.64
CA LEU A 253 -13.92 -16.25 -6.75
C LEU A 253 -14.73 -16.00 -5.47
N PHE A 254 -14.91 -17.00 -4.62
CA PHE A 254 -15.68 -16.92 -3.39
C PHE A 254 -14.82 -16.77 -2.13
N THR A 255 -13.51 -16.63 -2.28
CA THR A 255 -12.60 -16.35 -1.14
C THR A 255 -13.00 -15.03 -0.44
N PRO A 256 -12.61 -14.79 0.82
CA PRO A 256 -12.96 -13.55 1.54
C PRO A 256 -12.59 -12.24 0.84
N GLY A 257 -11.65 -12.24 -0.10
CA GLY A 257 -11.36 -11.09 -0.96
C GLY A 257 -11.56 -11.36 -2.45
N GLY A 258 -12.34 -12.38 -2.80
CA GLY A 258 -12.69 -12.72 -4.17
C GLY A 258 -13.77 -11.83 -4.77
N LEU A 259 -14.26 -12.21 -5.96
CA LEU A 259 -15.29 -11.47 -6.67
C LEU A 259 -16.66 -11.50 -5.96
N HIS A 260 -16.97 -12.62 -5.33
CA HIS A 260 -18.19 -12.83 -4.55
C HIS A 260 -17.78 -13.25 -3.13
N PRO A 261 -17.29 -12.31 -2.31
CA PRO A 261 -16.61 -12.66 -1.07
C PRO A 261 -17.57 -13.34 -0.09
N LEU A 262 -17.17 -14.53 0.39
CA LEU A 262 -17.86 -15.24 1.45
C LEU A 262 -16.98 -15.27 2.71
N PRO A 263 -17.59 -15.34 3.91
CA PRO A 263 -16.86 -15.68 5.13
C PRO A 263 -16.06 -16.95 4.92
N ALA A 264 -14.84 -17.01 5.47
CA ALA A 264 -13.92 -18.12 5.27
C ALA A 264 -14.57 -19.48 5.55
N ASP A 265 -15.33 -19.59 6.64
CA ASP A 265 -15.96 -20.84 7.05
C ASP A 265 -17.04 -21.30 6.03
N LEU A 266 -17.76 -20.35 5.41
CA LEU A 266 -18.73 -20.65 4.35
C LEU A 266 -18.04 -20.97 3.03
N TRP A 267 -16.99 -20.24 2.68
CA TRP A 267 -16.19 -20.49 1.48
C TRP A 267 -15.64 -21.91 1.44
N LEU A 268 -15.13 -22.42 2.57
CA LEU A 268 -14.59 -23.77 2.69
C LEU A 268 -15.65 -24.87 2.53
N THR A 269 -16.95 -24.55 2.68
CA THR A 269 -18.04 -25.53 2.53
C THR A 269 -18.53 -25.65 1.08
N LEU A 270 -18.04 -24.81 0.17
CA LEU A 270 -18.36 -24.91 -1.25
C LEU A 270 -17.70 -26.15 -1.88
N PRO A 271 -18.32 -26.76 -2.91
CA PRO A 271 -19.58 -26.38 -3.56
C PRO A 271 -20.83 -26.99 -2.90
N HIS A 272 -20.67 -27.97 -2.02
CA HIS A 272 -21.77 -28.79 -1.51
C HIS A 272 -22.64 -28.05 -0.47
N GLY A 273 -22.11 -26.96 0.11
CA GLY A 273 -22.77 -26.16 1.13
C GLY A 273 -22.81 -26.87 2.48
N GLY A 274 -23.21 -26.14 3.53
CA GLY A 274 -23.39 -26.69 4.88
C GLY A 274 -22.29 -26.28 5.87
N VAL A 275 -22.03 -27.14 6.86
CA VAL A 275 -20.97 -26.96 7.86
C VAL A 275 -19.91 -28.03 7.57
N LEU A 276 -18.62 -27.67 7.68
CA LEU A 276 -17.55 -28.66 7.60
C LEU A 276 -17.77 -29.73 8.66
N ASP A 277 -17.73 -31.01 8.27
CA ASP A 277 -17.68 -32.07 9.26
C ASP A 277 -16.35 -32.02 10.04
N CYS A 278 -16.29 -32.70 11.19
CA CYS A 278 -15.12 -32.66 12.05
C CYS A 278 -13.84 -33.17 11.37
N TYR A 279 -13.98 -34.07 10.38
CA TYR A 279 -12.86 -34.65 9.64
C TYR A 279 -12.32 -33.67 8.59
N GLN A 280 -13.19 -33.05 7.81
CA GLN A 280 -12.89 -31.99 6.86
C GLN A 280 -12.26 -30.79 7.56
N TYR A 281 -12.80 -30.40 8.72
CA TYR A 281 -12.24 -29.34 9.55
C TYR A 281 -10.80 -29.67 9.97
N GLY A 282 -10.57 -30.88 10.48
CA GLY A 282 -9.23 -31.35 10.85
C GLY A 282 -8.26 -31.40 9.67
N MET A 283 -8.71 -31.84 8.50
CA MET A 283 -7.91 -31.91 7.28
C MET A 283 -7.48 -30.53 6.78
N VAL A 284 -8.43 -29.59 6.67
CA VAL A 284 -8.14 -28.20 6.27
C VAL A 284 -7.16 -27.58 7.27
N ARG A 285 -7.38 -27.80 8.57
CA ARG A 285 -6.48 -27.33 9.63
C ARG A 285 -5.07 -27.88 9.46
N SER A 286 -4.91 -29.19 9.23
CA SER A 286 -3.61 -29.82 8.97
C SER A 286 -2.90 -29.16 7.79
N PHE A 287 -3.59 -28.98 6.66
CA PHE A 287 -3.01 -28.34 5.48
C PHE A 287 -2.57 -26.89 5.73
N ILE A 288 -3.32 -26.14 6.54
CA ILE A 288 -2.90 -24.79 6.95
C ILE A 288 -1.59 -24.87 7.74
N PHE A 289 -1.54 -25.73 8.76
CA PHE A 289 -0.36 -25.83 9.63
C PHE A 289 0.88 -26.36 8.92
N ASP A 290 0.73 -27.33 8.02
CA ASP A 290 1.81 -27.79 7.15
C ASP A 290 2.37 -26.66 6.26
N ALA A 291 1.48 -25.78 5.77
CA ALA A 291 1.86 -24.68 4.89
C ALA A 291 2.53 -23.51 5.62
N VAL A 292 2.14 -23.27 6.88
CA VAL A 292 2.57 -22.12 7.71
C VAL A 292 3.58 -22.52 8.79
N GLN A 293 4.11 -23.74 8.75
CA GLN A 293 5.07 -24.23 9.73
C GLN A 293 6.20 -23.21 9.97
N PRO A 294 6.48 -22.83 11.23
CA PRO A 294 7.55 -21.91 11.55
C PRO A 294 8.88 -22.46 11.06
N LYS A 295 9.72 -21.57 10.57
CA LYS A 295 11.05 -21.90 10.08
C LYS A 295 12.04 -20.97 10.73
N ASP A 296 13.22 -21.48 11.00
CA ASP A 296 14.29 -20.71 11.65
C ASP A 296 14.73 -19.53 10.79
N PHE A 297 15.33 -18.55 11.46
CA PHE A 297 16.02 -17.43 10.85
C PHE A 297 17.13 -17.92 9.91
N LYS A 298 17.37 -17.20 8.82
CA LYS A 298 18.55 -17.45 7.98
C LYS A 298 19.76 -16.78 8.62
N THR A 299 20.58 -17.55 9.35
CA THR A 299 21.79 -17.10 10.04
C THR A 299 22.66 -16.19 9.18
N GLU A 300 22.91 -16.56 7.92
CA GLU A 300 23.70 -15.77 6.96
C GLU A 300 23.26 -14.29 6.84
N SER A 301 21.96 -13.99 7.03
CA SER A 301 21.46 -12.62 6.92
C SER A 301 21.72 -11.81 8.18
N PHE A 302 21.73 -12.47 9.34
CA PHE A 302 22.03 -11.87 10.63
C PHE A 302 23.53 -11.68 10.81
N ASP A 303 24.32 -12.68 10.42
CA ASP A 303 25.79 -12.62 10.45
C ASP A 303 26.31 -11.43 9.62
N ARG A 304 25.68 -11.17 8.46
CA ARG A 304 26.00 -9.99 7.64
C ARG A 304 25.76 -8.68 8.35
N VAL A 305 24.73 -8.58 9.20
CA VAL A 305 24.49 -7.37 9.98
C VAL A 305 25.47 -7.30 11.13
N SER A 306 25.70 -8.40 11.85
CA SER A 306 26.66 -8.46 12.96
C SER A 306 28.09 -8.07 12.54
N LEU A 307 28.49 -8.29 11.28
CA LEU A 307 29.79 -7.86 10.74
C LEU A 307 30.02 -6.34 10.74
N TYR A 308 28.97 -5.52 10.85
CA TYR A 308 29.09 -4.06 10.82
C TYR A 308 29.12 -3.39 12.20
N TRP A 309 28.95 -4.16 13.29
CA TRP A 309 28.91 -3.64 14.66
C TRP A 309 30.07 -4.21 15.50
N GLU A 310 30.82 -3.34 16.16
CA GLU A 310 31.85 -3.70 17.13
C GLU A 310 31.22 -4.10 18.48
N GLU A 311 31.97 -4.79 19.35
CA GLU A 311 31.48 -5.30 20.66
C GLU A 311 30.84 -4.19 21.53
N GLU A 312 31.31 -2.95 21.45
CA GLU A 312 30.74 -1.81 22.19
C GLU A 312 29.35 -1.37 21.71
N SER A 313 28.87 -1.91 20.58
CA SER A 313 27.61 -1.54 19.93
C SER A 313 26.55 -2.64 20.01
N GLU A 314 26.73 -3.65 20.86
CA GLU A 314 25.85 -4.82 21.02
C GLU A 314 24.40 -4.42 21.37
N PHE A 315 24.23 -3.39 22.20
CA PHE A 315 22.90 -2.84 22.53
C PHE A 315 22.14 -2.29 21.32
N LEU A 316 22.82 -1.70 20.34
CA LEU A 316 22.18 -1.20 19.12
C LEU A 316 21.75 -2.36 18.21
N LEU A 317 22.51 -3.44 18.20
CA LEU A 317 22.18 -4.67 17.50
C LEU A 317 20.94 -5.34 18.12
N GLU A 318 20.86 -5.39 19.46
CA GLU A 318 19.67 -5.85 20.17
C GLU A 318 18.44 -5.01 19.85
N GLN A 319 18.55 -3.69 19.86
CA GLN A 319 17.44 -2.81 19.48
C GLN A 319 17.01 -2.99 18.01
N ALA A 320 17.95 -3.24 17.11
CA ALA A 320 17.65 -3.49 15.71
C ALA A 320 16.91 -4.83 15.50
N PHE A 321 17.26 -5.87 16.27
CA PHE A 321 16.64 -7.19 16.17
C PHE A 321 15.41 -7.39 17.03
N ALA A 322 15.21 -6.62 18.11
CA ALA A 322 14.07 -6.77 19.00
C ALA A 322 12.71 -6.74 18.29
N PRO A 323 12.44 -5.84 17.31
CA PRO A 323 11.19 -5.88 16.54
C PRO A 323 11.03 -7.16 15.72
N LEU A 324 12.12 -7.65 15.13
CA LEU A 324 12.14 -8.85 14.29
C LEU A 324 11.87 -10.10 15.13
N VAL A 325 12.54 -10.22 16.27
CA VAL A 325 12.31 -11.29 17.26
C VAL A 325 10.88 -11.21 17.79
N SER A 326 10.37 -10.02 18.11
CA SER A 326 9.00 -9.83 18.59
C SER A 326 7.96 -10.31 17.57
N LEU A 327 8.14 -9.99 16.29
CA LEU A 327 7.29 -10.49 15.20
C LEU A 327 7.34 -12.02 15.07
N HIS A 328 8.54 -12.59 15.17
CA HIS A 328 8.71 -14.04 15.13
C HIS A 328 8.07 -14.74 16.34
N LEU A 329 8.23 -14.19 17.54
CA LEU A 329 7.57 -14.68 18.76
C LEU A 329 6.04 -14.59 18.65
N ALA A 330 5.51 -13.50 18.08
CA ALA A 330 4.08 -13.38 17.82
C ALA A 330 3.58 -14.47 16.85
N TYR A 331 4.38 -14.81 15.83
CA TYR A 331 4.08 -15.91 14.91
C TYR A 331 4.13 -17.27 15.58
N LEU A 332 5.19 -17.56 16.36
CA LEU A 332 5.33 -18.82 17.11
C LEU A 332 4.17 -18.98 18.10
N ARG A 333 3.80 -17.90 18.80
CA ARG A 333 2.65 -17.89 19.70
C ARG A 333 1.36 -18.19 18.95
N TRP A 334 1.12 -17.51 17.82
CA TRP A 334 -0.05 -17.79 16.97
C TRP A 334 -0.07 -19.25 16.49
N TYR A 335 1.07 -19.79 16.07
CA TYR A 335 1.20 -21.16 15.60
C TYR A 335 0.93 -22.16 16.72
N ALA A 336 1.50 -21.94 17.91
CA ALA A 336 1.29 -22.80 19.07
C ALA A 336 -0.17 -22.78 19.55
N ILE A 337 -0.77 -21.58 19.71
CA ILE A 337 -2.19 -21.46 20.05
C ILE A 337 -3.05 -22.15 18.98
N GLY A 338 -2.74 -21.90 17.71
CA GLY A 338 -3.41 -22.53 16.59
C GLY A 338 -3.23 -24.05 16.54
N LEU A 339 -2.13 -24.62 17.03
CA LEU A 339 -1.97 -26.08 17.03
C LEU A 339 -2.88 -26.75 18.07
N PHE A 340 -3.06 -26.11 19.22
CA PHE A 340 -3.71 -26.71 20.39
C PHE A 340 -5.16 -26.25 20.63
N ASP A 341 -5.56 -25.06 20.16
CA ASP A 341 -6.91 -24.52 20.35
C ASP A 341 -7.84 -24.84 19.17
N TYR A 342 -8.48 -26.00 19.21
CA TYR A 342 -9.41 -26.46 18.17
C TYR A 342 -10.68 -25.61 18.04
N ASN A 343 -11.01 -24.78 19.04
CA ASN A 343 -12.15 -23.87 19.00
C ASN A 343 -11.88 -22.62 18.14
N LEU A 344 -10.61 -22.39 17.76
CA LEU A 344 -10.23 -21.24 16.95
C LEU A 344 -10.76 -21.39 15.52
N PRO A 345 -11.59 -20.45 15.01
CA PRO A 345 -12.18 -20.55 13.67
C PRO A 345 -11.11 -20.61 12.56
N LEU A 346 -11.35 -21.39 11.51
CA LEU A 346 -10.44 -21.53 10.37
C LEU A 346 -10.13 -20.17 9.73
N GLY A 347 -11.12 -19.27 9.65
CA GLY A 347 -10.90 -17.91 9.16
C GLY A 347 -9.77 -17.15 9.86
N LYS A 348 -9.56 -17.34 11.17
CA LYS A 348 -8.44 -16.73 11.90
C LYS A 348 -7.10 -17.40 11.58
N LEU A 349 -7.12 -18.67 11.18
CA LEU A 349 -5.92 -19.41 10.78
C LEU A 349 -5.45 -19.06 9.37
N LEU A 350 -6.34 -18.54 8.53
CA LEU A 350 -6.01 -18.11 7.17
C LEU A 350 -5.16 -16.84 7.11
N HIS A 351 -5.00 -16.12 8.23
CA HIS A 351 -4.27 -14.85 8.31
C HIS A 351 -3.18 -14.93 9.37
N PRO A 352 -2.08 -15.67 9.13
CA PRO A 352 -0.97 -15.73 10.05
C PRO A 352 -0.33 -14.34 10.23
N PRO A 353 0.24 -14.05 11.41
CA PRO A 353 1.10 -12.87 11.60
C PRO A 353 2.26 -12.85 10.61
N ILE A 354 2.90 -11.70 10.44
CA ILE A 354 4.10 -11.58 9.61
C ILE A 354 5.31 -12.00 10.43
N ALA A 355 6.09 -12.96 9.92
CA ALA A 355 7.37 -13.38 10.49
C ALA A 355 8.49 -13.29 9.44
N PRO A 356 9.22 -12.17 9.37
CA PRO A 356 10.36 -12.07 8.46
C PRO A 356 11.46 -13.03 8.91
N ARG A 357 12.08 -13.72 7.96
CA ARG A 357 13.17 -14.70 8.22
C ARG A 357 14.56 -14.20 7.84
N VAL A 358 14.60 -13.07 7.14
CA VAL A 358 15.77 -12.47 6.49
C VAL A 358 15.73 -10.98 6.80
N ILE A 359 16.90 -10.40 7.05
CA ILE A 359 17.05 -8.96 7.20
C ILE A 359 17.11 -8.35 5.79
N GLY A 360 16.10 -7.55 5.45
CA GLY A 360 15.89 -7.01 4.11
C GLY A 360 14.67 -7.61 3.41
N ARG A 361 13.92 -6.77 2.68
CA ARG A 361 12.64 -7.15 2.08
C ARG A 361 12.86 -7.70 0.67
N VAL A 362 13.04 -9.01 0.53
CA VAL A 362 13.08 -9.67 -0.78
C VAL A 362 11.73 -10.34 -1.03
N ALA A 363 10.75 -9.50 -1.42
CA ALA A 363 9.34 -9.84 -1.64
C ALA A 363 8.57 -10.33 -0.40
N ASP A 364 7.29 -9.98 -0.30
CA ASP A 364 6.38 -10.64 0.65
C ASP A 364 6.44 -12.15 0.35
N GLU A 365 6.75 -12.98 1.36
CA GLU A 365 6.50 -14.42 1.27
C GLU A 365 5.00 -14.57 1.00
N SER A 366 4.67 -14.64 -0.29
CA SER A 366 3.32 -14.37 -0.71
C SER A 366 2.40 -15.44 -0.13
N LEU A 367 1.40 -15.00 0.63
CA LEU A 367 0.26 -15.79 1.11
C LEU A 367 -0.30 -16.74 0.00
N VAL A 368 -0.08 -16.35 -1.26
CA VAL A 368 -0.32 -17.06 -2.52
C VAL A 368 0.07 -18.55 -2.50
N HIS A 369 1.23 -18.94 -1.96
CA HIS A 369 1.66 -20.34 -1.97
C HIS A 369 0.93 -21.20 -0.92
N ARG A 370 0.35 -20.56 0.11
CA ARG A 370 -0.27 -21.20 1.27
C ARG A 370 -1.75 -21.52 1.01
N TYR A 371 -2.50 -20.60 0.41
CA TYR A 371 -3.89 -20.85 -0.02
C TYR A 371 -4.01 -21.90 -1.14
N GLY A 372 -2.97 -22.07 -1.96
CA GLY A 372 -2.91 -23.09 -3.01
C GLY A 372 -3.08 -24.52 -2.49
N LEU A 373 -2.59 -24.79 -1.28
CA LEU A 373 -2.68 -26.10 -0.63
C LEU A 373 -4.06 -26.40 -0.10
N LEU A 374 -4.79 -25.37 0.35
CA LEU A 374 -6.18 -25.53 0.77
C LEU A 374 -6.99 -26.11 -0.38
N PHE A 375 -6.81 -25.61 -1.61
CA PHE A 375 -7.53 -26.11 -2.78
C PHE A 375 -7.36 -27.62 -3.06
N ARG A 376 -6.42 -28.30 -2.40
CA ARG A 376 -6.28 -29.78 -2.45
C ARG A 376 -7.36 -30.52 -1.67
N ALA A 377 -8.02 -29.90 -0.70
CA ALA A 377 -9.14 -30.53 0.01
C ALA A 377 -10.36 -30.80 -0.90
N TRP A 378 -10.39 -30.18 -2.10
CA TRP A 378 -11.44 -30.34 -3.11
C TRP A 378 -10.92 -30.96 -4.41
N ASP A 379 -9.71 -31.53 -4.40
CA ASP A 379 -9.21 -32.42 -5.45
C ASP A 379 -9.62 -33.87 -5.14
#